data_AF-A0A1Q4VXB2-F1
#
_entry.id   AF-A0A1Q4VXB2-F1
#
_cell.length_a   1.000
_cell.length_b   1.000
_cell.length_c   1.000
_cell.angle_alpha   90.00
_cell.angle_beta   90.00
_cell.angle_gamma   90.00
#
_symmetry.space_group_name_H-M   'P 1'
#
loop_
_entity.id
_entity.type
_entity.pdbx_description
1 polymer ?
#
loop_
_entity_poly.entity_id
_entity_poly.type
_entity_poly.pdbx_seq_one_letter_code
_entity_poly.pdbx_strand_id
1 'polypeptide(L)'
;MPYVEWRGTTCRVKWWSGEYLENGRKKYESESGFDDEEIAYDYGLDRGYEVRHGTRVAKIRGDILMLFGMLMTDAVQRYKVRTESPVPVPAPRRGRYVKKVRKRKRPLAMGPVYQLAVNAYTVWGFTG
;
A
#
# COMPACT_ATOMS: atom_id res chain seq x y z
N MET A 1 11.26 5.35 -19.32
CA MET A 1 10.54 6.59 -18.95
C MET A 1 9.59 6.27 -17.80
N PRO A 2 9.42 7.21 -16.86
CA PRO A 2 8.46 7.08 -15.77
C PRO A 2 7.03 7.13 -16.30
N TYR A 3 6.07 6.60 -15.55
CA TYR A 3 4.66 6.77 -15.83
C TYR A 3 3.88 7.00 -14.54
N VAL A 4 2.87 7.85 -14.63
CA VAL A 4 2.01 8.24 -13.50
C VAL A 4 0.70 7.44 -13.55
N GLU A 5 0.21 7.05 -12.38
CA GLU A 5 -0.99 6.28 -12.20
C GLU A 5 -1.85 6.91 -11.08
N TRP A 6 -3.07 7.33 -11.42
CA TRP A 6 -4.03 7.84 -10.44
C TRP A 6 -4.64 6.70 -9.61
N ARG A 7 -4.69 6.90 -8.29
CA ARG A 7 -5.20 5.96 -7.29
C ARG A 7 -6.18 6.68 -6.36
N GLY A 8 -7.37 6.96 -6.88
CA GLY A 8 -8.39 7.72 -6.14
C GLY A 8 -8.05 9.20 -6.16
N THR A 9 -7.78 9.79 -5.00
CA THR A 9 -7.47 11.23 -4.86
C THR A 9 -5.99 11.56 -5.01
N THR A 10 -5.10 10.56 -4.94
CA THR A 10 -3.65 10.77 -5.07
C THR A 10 -3.12 10.01 -6.28
N CYS A 11 -2.03 10.48 -6.86
CA CYS A 11 -1.31 9.79 -7.91
C CYS A 11 0.00 9.16 -7.39
N ARG A 12 0.46 8.16 -8.14
CA ARG A 12 1.69 7.40 -7.90
C ARG A 12 2.52 7.41 -9.17
N VAL A 13 3.80 7.70 -9.05
CA VAL A 13 4.74 7.57 -10.17
C VAL A 13 5.50 6.25 -10.06
N LYS A 14 5.77 5.62 -11.20
CA LYS A 14 6.59 4.42 -11.33
C LYS A 14 7.73 4.66 -12.30
N TRP A 15 8.93 4.22 -11.94
CA TRP A 15 10.14 4.34 -12.77
C TRP A 15 10.95 3.04 -12.77
N TRP A 16 11.82 2.89 -13.78
CA TRP A 16 12.69 1.72 -13.89
C TRP A 16 13.79 1.79 -12.83
N SER A 17 13.99 0.70 -12.08
CA SER A 17 14.93 0.68 -10.96
C SER A 17 16.39 0.39 -11.35
N GLY A 18 16.70 0.19 -12.64
CA GLY A 18 18.04 -0.23 -13.08
C GLY A 18 18.30 -1.74 -13.00
N GLU A 19 17.38 -2.49 -12.39
CA GLU A 19 17.54 -3.92 -12.13
C GLU A 19 16.48 -4.75 -12.87
N TYR A 20 16.77 -6.03 -13.03
CA TYR A 20 15.80 -7.03 -13.47
C TYR A 20 15.45 -7.94 -12.30
N LEU A 21 14.19 -8.38 -12.26
CA LEU A 21 13.75 -9.44 -11.38
C LEU A 21 14.31 -10.79 -11.86
N GLU A 22 14.31 -11.80 -10.99
CA GLU A 22 14.75 -13.17 -11.32
C GLU A 22 14.00 -13.78 -12.52
N ASN A 23 12.76 -13.33 -12.76
CA ASN A 23 11.94 -13.73 -13.90
C ASN A 23 12.29 -12.98 -15.22
N GLY A 24 13.37 -12.20 -15.25
CA GLY A 24 13.82 -11.44 -16.42
C GLY A 24 13.00 -10.18 -16.74
N ARG A 25 11.99 -9.84 -15.93
CA ARG A 25 11.22 -8.60 -16.11
C ARG A 25 11.92 -7.42 -15.45
N LYS A 26 11.78 -6.23 -16.03
CA LYS A 26 12.27 -4.99 -15.43
C LYS A 26 11.66 -4.79 -14.05
N LYS A 27 12.49 -4.51 -13.05
CA LYS A 27 12.05 -4.11 -11.73
C LYS A 27 11.70 -2.62 -11.78
N TYR A 28 10.54 -2.29 -11.23
CA TYR A 28 10.04 -0.92 -11.15
C TYR A 28 9.97 -0.51 -9.69
N GLU A 29 10.47 0.69 -9.43
CA GLU A 29 10.23 1.40 -8.18
C GLU A 29 9.07 2.36 -8.36
N SER A 30 8.61 2.88 -7.23
CA SER A 30 7.43 3.72 -7.21
C SER A 30 7.35 4.56 -5.95
N GLU A 31 6.75 5.72 -6.07
CA GLU A 31 6.43 6.61 -4.94
C GLU A 31 5.01 7.12 -5.12
N SER A 32 4.25 7.21 -4.02
CA SER A 32 2.81 7.52 -4.03
C SER A 32 2.50 8.65 -3.05
N GLY A 33 1.37 9.32 -3.25
CA GLY A 33 0.92 10.39 -2.37
C GLY A 33 1.16 11.79 -2.94
N PHE A 34 1.22 11.90 -4.26
CA PHE A 34 1.23 13.17 -4.95
C PHE A 34 -0.20 13.59 -5.26
N ASP A 35 -0.46 14.89 -5.18
CA ASP A 35 -1.77 15.47 -5.52
C ASP A 35 -1.78 16.08 -6.93
N ASP A 36 -0.60 16.14 -7.57
CA ASP A 36 -0.36 16.71 -8.89
C ASP A 36 0.45 15.72 -9.75
N GLU A 37 0.00 15.52 -10.99
CA GLU A 37 0.60 14.63 -11.97
C GLU A 37 1.94 15.14 -12.50
N GLU A 38 2.10 16.46 -12.68
CA GLU A 38 3.33 17.05 -13.21
C GLU A 38 4.47 16.90 -12.20
N ILE A 39 4.19 17.23 -10.93
CA ILE A 39 5.12 17.02 -9.80
C ILE A 39 5.52 15.54 -9.69
N ALA A 40 4.56 14.63 -9.84
CA ALA A 40 4.83 13.20 -9.80
C ALA A 40 5.71 12.74 -10.98
N TYR A 41 5.46 13.26 -12.18
CA TYR A 41 6.22 12.91 -13.37
C TYR A 41 7.68 13.39 -13.29
N ASP A 42 7.89 14.64 -12.86
CA ASP A 42 9.22 15.22 -12.65
C ASP A 42 10.02 14.46 -11.60
N TYR A 43 9.37 14.06 -10.50
CA TYR A 43 9.98 13.17 -9.52
C TYR A 43 10.45 11.85 -10.15
N GLY A 44 9.64 11.25 -11.02
CA GLY A 44 10.01 10.04 -11.74
C GLY A 44 11.16 10.24 -12.74
N LEU A 45 11.28 11.42 -13.34
CA LEU A 45 12.38 11.78 -14.24
C LEU A 45 13.70 11.91 -13.48
N ASP A 46 13.69 12.58 -12.34
CA ASP A 46 14.85 12.73 -11.46
C ASP A 46 15.38 11.35 -11.02
N ARG A 47 14.49 10.47 -10.55
CA ARG A 47 14.86 9.09 -10.21
C ARG A 47 15.37 8.29 -11.40
N GLY A 48 14.74 8.47 -12.57
CA GLY A 48 15.22 7.84 -13.81
C GLY A 48 16.57 8.40 -14.28
N TYR A 49 16.90 9.64 -13.95
CA TYR A 49 18.21 10.24 -14.17
C TYR A 49 19.25 9.63 -13.23
N GLU A 50 18.96 9.54 -11.93
CA GLU A 50 19.86 8.90 -10.94
C GLU A 50 20.22 7.46 -11.33
N VAL A 51 19.23 6.68 -11.79
CA VAL A 51 19.43 5.30 -12.24
C VAL A 51 20.36 5.22 -13.46
N ARG A 52 20.19 6.14 -14.42
CA ARG A 52 21.01 6.17 -15.65
C ARG A 52 22.45 6.61 -15.39
N HIS A 53 22.66 7.48 -14.39
CA HIS A 53 23.97 8.04 -14.08
C HIS A 53 24.67 7.34 -12.91
N GLY A 54 24.07 6.27 -12.36
CA GLY A 54 24.68 5.47 -11.28
C GLY A 54 24.80 6.20 -9.95
N THR A 55 24.16 7.37 -9.79
CA THR A 55 24.17 8.17 -8.55
C THR A 55 23.08 7.75 -7.57
N ARG A 56 22.24 6.78 -7.94
CA ARG A 56 21.16 6.25 -7.09
C ARG A 56 21.71 5.66 -5.79
N VAL A 57 21.25 6.23 -4.67
CA VAL A 57 21.45 5.63 -3.35
C VAL A 57 20.30 4.66 -3.09
N ALA A 58 20.63 3.37 -2.94
CA ALA A 58 19.64 2.36 -2.59
C ALA A 58 18.98 2.70 -1.23
N LYS A 59 17.70 2.34 -1.05
CA LYS A 59 16.88 2.62 0.14
C LYS A 59 17.31 1.78 1.38
N ILE A 60 18.61 1.72 1.67
CA ILE A 60 19.23 0.90 2.72
C ILE A 60 18.71 1.29 4.13
N ARG A 61 18.40 2.58 4.35
CA ARG A 61 18.04 3.09 5.69
C ARG A 61 16.78 2.44 6.28
N GLY A 62 15.78 2.16 5.45
CA GLY A 62 14.56 1.46 5.90
C GLY A 62 14.85 0.01 6.27
N ASP A 63 15.68 -0.65 5.46
CA ASP A 63 16.05 -2.05 5.65
C ASP A 63 16.88 -2.26 6.91
N ILE A 64 17.81 -1.34 7.23
CA ILE A 64 18.60 -1.40 8.46
C ILE A 64 17.72 -1.29 9.70
N LEU A 65 16.77 -0.35 9.74
CA LEU A 65 15.88 -0.18 10.89
C LEU A 65 14.95 -1.38 11.06
N MET A 66 14.46 -1.95 9.96
CA MET A 66 13.66 -3.17 9.98
C MET A 66 14.45 -4.37 10.48
N LEU A 67 15.68 -4.57 9.97
CA LEU A 67 16.58 -5.64 10.39
C LEU A 67 16.94 -5.53 11.87
N PHE A 68 17.29 -4.31 12.32
CA PHE A 68 17.58 -4.04 13.72
C PHE A 68 16.37 -4.33 14.61
N GLY A 69 15.17 -3.89 14.21
CA GLY A 69 13.94 -4.20 14.94
C GLY A 69 13.66 -5.70 15.05
N MET A 70 13.87 -6.45 13.97
CA MET A 70 13.74 -7.92 13.96
C MET A 70 14.77 -8.57 14.89
N LEU A 71 16.04 -8.17 14.84
CA LEU A 71 17.10 -8.69 15.71
C LEU A 71 16.83 -8.40 17.19
N MET A 72 16.35 -7.21 17.53
CA MET A 72 15.99 -6.86 18.90
C MET A 72 14.81 -7.69 19.41
N THR A 73 13.86 -8.02 18.53
CA THR A 73 12.73 -8.90 18.86
C THR A 73 13.23 -10.33 19.10
N ASP A 74 14.10 -10.85 18.24
CA ASP A 74 14.64 -12.22 18.33
C ASP A 74 15.55 -12.40 19.55
N ALA A 75 16.34 -11.37 19.90
CA ALA A 75 17.21 -11.34 21.07
C ALA A 75 16.42 -11.50 22.39
N VAL A 76 15.18 -10.99 22.44
CA VAL A 76 14.29 -11.09 23.61
C VAL A 76 13.49 -12.39 23.56
N GLN A 77 12.84 -12.70 22.43
CA GLN A 77 11.87 -13.79 22.35
C GLN A 77 12.51 -15.17 22.14
N ARG A 78 13.54 -15.25 21.30
CA ARG A 78 14.11 -16.53 20.83
C ARG A 78 15.41 -16.89 21.54
N TYR A 79 16.34 -15.94 21.63
CA TYR A 79 17.66 -16.18 22.21
C TYR A 79 17.78 -15.78 23.69
N LYS A 80 16.79 -15.06 24.24
CA LYS A 80 16.72 -14.65 25.66
C LYS A 80 18.01 -13.97 26.17
N VAL A 81 18.68 -13.22 25.31
CA VAL A 81 19.90 -12.47 25.65
C VAL A 81 19.56 -11.28 26.56
N ARG A 82 18.29 -10.86 26.58
CA ARG A 82 17.71 -9.92 27.54
C ARG A 82 16.48 -10.54 28.19
N THR A 83 16.29 -10.32 29.48
CA THR A 83 15.17 -10.82 30.27
C THR A 83 13.85 -10.15 29.93
N GLU A 84 13.83 -8.84 29.70
CA GLU A 84 12.62 -8.06 29.38
C GLU A 84 12.91 -6.91 28.40
N SER A 85 11.93 -6.59 27.55
CA SER A 85 11.92 -5.35 26.75
C SER A 85 10.99 -4.35 27.42
N PRO A 86 11.44 -3.11 27.72
CA PRO A 86 10.59 -2.08 28.31
C PRO A 86 9.45 -1.63 27.38
N VAL A 87 9.57 -1.94 26.08
CA VAL A 87 8.51 -1.71 25.10
C VAL A 87 7.96 -3.07 24.66
N PRO A 88 6.75 -3.45 25.09
CA PRO A 88 6.08 -4.62 24.55
C PRO A 88 5.69 -4.31 23.10
N VAL A 89 6.26 -5.05 22.15
CA VAL A 89 5.85 -4.94 20.74
C VAL A 89 4.42 -5.49 20.66
N PRO A 90 3.43 -4.71 20.21
CA PRO A 90 2.09 -5.23 20.01
C PRO A 90 2.17 -6.38 19.00
N ALA A 91 1.61 -7.54 19.36
CA ALA A 91 1.56 -8.69 18.47
C ALA A 91 1.06 -8.24 17.08
N PRO A 92 1.68 -8.71 15.97
CA PRO A 92 1.31 -8.27 14.64
C PRO A 92 -0.20 -8.46 14.45
N ARG A 93 -0.93 -7.35 14.31
CA ARG A 93 -2.40 -7.32 14.15
C ARG A 93 -2.89 -8.07 12.91
N ARG A 94 -1.98 -8.58 12.08
CA ARG A 94 -2.25 -9.19 10.80
C ARG A 94 -1.85 -10.66 10.86
N GLY A 95 -2.82 -11.50 11.22
CA GLY A 95 -2.74 -12.92 10.91
C GLY A 95 -2.52 -13.13 9.40
N ARG A 96 -2.16 -14.36 9.01
CA ARG A 96 -2.02 -14.73 7.58
C ARG A 96 -3.26 -14.27 6.82
N TYR A 97 -3.07 -13.75 5.61
CA TYR A 97 -4.19 -13.35 4.76
C TYR A 97 -5.12 -14.55 4.55
N VAL A 98 -6.34 -14.45 5.05
CA VAL A 98 -7.41 -15.41 4.77
C VAL A 98 -8.33 -14.76 3.74
N LYS A 99 -8.42 -15.37 2.55
CA LYS A 99 -9.32 -14.91 1.49
C LYS A 99 -10.75 -14.91 2.01
N LYS A 100 -11.42 -13.76 1.99
CA LYS A 100 -12.84 -13.67 2.38
C LYS A 100 -13.67 -14.54 1.43
N VAL A 101 -14.43 -15.49 1.97
CA VAL A 101 -15.37 -16.30 1.19
C VAL A 101 -16.48 -15.40 0.64
N ARG A 102 -16.78 -15.52 -0.66
CA ARG A 102 -17.84 -14.74 -1.30
C ARG A 102 -19.19 -15.16 -0.71
N LYS A 103 -19.81 -14.28 0.07
CA LYS A 103 -21.18 -14.50 0.57
C LYS A 103 -22.18 -14.33 -0.57
N ARG A 104 -23.15 -15.24 -0.69
CA ARG A 104 -24.28 -15.06 -1.62
C ARG A 104 -25.13 -13.88 -1.16
N LYS A 105 -25.64 -13.10 -2.12
CA LYS A 105 -26.62 -12.04 -1.84
C LYS A 105 -27.87 -12.71 -1.26
N ARG A 106 -28.42 -12.14 -0.19
CA ARG A 106 -29.71 -12.59 0.34
C ARG A 106 -30.82 -12.08 -0.59
N PRO A 107 -31.88 -12.87 -0.85
CA PRO A 107 -33.05 -12.35 -1.53
C PRO A 107 -33.66 -11.24 -0.66
N LEU A 108 -33.87 -10.05 -1.23
CA LEU A 108 -34.66 -9.01 -0.57
C LEU A 108 -36.13 -9.22 -0.91
N ALA A 109 -36.98 -9.21 0.11
CA ALA A 109 -38.41 -9.13 -0.10
C ALA A 109 -38.77 -7.78 -0.72
N MET A 110 -39.82 -7.74 -1.55
CA MET A 110 -40.21 -6.52 -2.27
C MET A 110 -40.69 -5.41 -1.33
N GLY A 111 -41.33 -5.74 -0.21
CA GLY A 111 -41.82 -4.76 0.78
C GLY A 111 -40.74 -3.82 1.32
N PRO A 112 -39.62 -4.34 1.87
CA PRO A 112 -38.47 -3.52 2.27
C PRO A 112 -37.89 -2.66 1.15
N VAL A 113 -37.88 -3.15 -0.10
CA VAL A 113 -37.39 -2.39 -1.25
C VAL A 113 -38.32 -1.22 -1.56
N TYR A 114 -39.63 -1.46 -1.54
CA TYR A 114 -40.63 -0.41 -1.72
C TYR A 114 -40.54 0.65 -0.62
N GLN A 115 -40.42 0.24 0.65
CA GLN A 115 -40.29 1.20 1.76
C GLN A 115 -39.03 2.05 1.64
N LEU A 116 -37.90 1.45 1.23
CA LEU A 116 -36.66 2.18 0.95
C LEU A 116 -36.85 3.20 -0.17
N ALA A 117 -37.57 2.85 -1.24
CA ALA A 117 -37.84 3.75 -2.35
C ALA A 117 -38.72 4.94 -1.91
N VAL A 118 -39.79 4.68 -1.13
CA VAL A 118 -40.65 5.73 -0.57
C VAL A 118 -39.84 6.64 0.35
N ASN A 119 -39.03 6.08 1.25
CA ASN A 119 -38.20 6.86 2.15
C ASN A 119 -37.18 7.73 1.38
N ALA A 120 -36.54 7.17 0.34
CA ALA A 120 -35.63 7.90 -0.51
C ALA A 120 -36.32 9.06 -1.24
N TYR A 121 -37.53 8.84 -1.77
CA TYR A 121 -38.36 9.87 -2.39
C TYR A 121 -38.72 10.99 -1.40
N THR A 122 -39.09 10.65 -0.17
CA THR A 122 -39.42 11.65 0.86
C THR A 122 -38.22 12.51 1.25
N VAL A 123 -37.02 11.91 1.34
CA VAL A 123 -35.81 12.59 1.81
C VAL A 123 -35.11 13.38 0.70
N TRP A 124 -35.04 12.83 -0.51
CA TRP A 124 -34.27 13.41 -1.62
C TRP A 124 -35.13 13.92 -2.78
N GLY A 125 -36.44 13.67 -2.76
CA GLY A 125 -37.33 13.97 -3.89
C GLY A 125 -37.18 13.00 -5.06
N PHE A 126 -37.85 13.32 -6.17
CA PHE A 126 -37.69 12.58 -7.42
C PHE A 126 -36.38 12.99 -8.11
N THR A 127 -35.42 12.08 -8.19
CA THR A 127 -34.10 12.34 -8.80
C THR A 127 -33.97 11.82 -10.25
N GLY A 128 -35.05 11.31 -10.87
CA GLY A 128 -35.05 10.76 -12.24
C GLY A 128 -35.17 9.24 -12.30
#